data_AF-A0AAV5T8C1-F1
#
_entry.id   AF-A0AAV5T8C1-F1
#
_cell.length_a   1.000
_cell.length_b   1.000
_cell.length_c   1.000
_cell.angle_alpha   90.00
_cell.angle_beta   90.00
_cell.angle_gamma   90.00
#
_symmetry.space_group_name_H-M   'P 1'
#
loop_
_entity.id
_entity.type
_entity.pdbx_description
1 polymer ?
#
loop_
_entity_poly.entity_id
_entity_poly.type
_entity_poly.pdbx_seq_one_letter_code
_entity_poly.pdbx_strand_id
1 'polypeptide(L)'
;PLQMDVIYDDPFWPFKQPDTGDDVYYKRDTVAAGTQWDTVATPSTSNATFLQQQATIPTIFQGCPNYRPSGSDDKYGYCNVTDPVEACRLLGKLHEVKEYRTYFLAIVPVVLSVFAFVFNALFLFLQWMVWRRAGSGHRKRYALILFRSSTSLLTLLCFYILLIVWQGGGLNYASVAVFIFIGSHDFFCIASTYLVLTGILYTAVVHPIFYKLKFRLVHCYAIVGCIYLVTMILSVCIGLFEATLFYPDTTPITCPVDKCGFPVAIVIVVLLALGTATVVLLYIILLFRMRARNRAELHTASVKSNESRSSQKRSSVVAMNRLAINMSTFTIATLPLLAISIYTLANFSNLSTLGQGEKSPCKTYLNSDLFVELELLASAAALIWVLSMAIDPVVNTFSDPKLVEEAKRILGIIKQKLTCRMCSKKEESP
;
A
#
# COMPACT_ATOMS: atom_id res chain seq x y z
N PRO A 1 20.41 -37.09 -16.57
CA PRO A 1 20.15 -35.64 -16.68
C PRO A 1 18.67 -35.40 -17.01
N LEU A 2 17.84 -35.40 -15.96
CA LEU A 2 16.40 -35.13 -16.05
C LEU A 2 16.23 -33.61 -16.13
N GLN A 3 15.83 -33.15 -17.32
CA GLN A 3 15.40 -31.78 -17.54
C GLN A 3 13.95 -31.70 -17.05
N MET A 4 13.75 -31.19 -15.84
CA MET A 4 12.43 -30.80 -15.37
C MET A 4 12.02 -29.53 -16.13
N ASP A 5 11.13 -29.67 -17.10
CA ASP A 5 10.36 -28.55 -17.62
C ASP A 5 9.37 -28.12 -16.53
N VAL A 6 9.76 -27.10 -15.77
CA VAL A 6 8.86 -26.40 -14.86
C VAL A 6 7.92 -25.56 -15.73
N ILE A 7 6.70 -26.06 -15.93
CA ILE A 7 5.59 -25.26 -16.45
C ILE A 7 5.35 -24.15 -15.43
N TYR A 8 5.81 -22.94 -15.75
CA TYR A 8 5.46 -21.74 -14.99
C TYR A 8 3.99 -21.41 -15.29
N ASP A 9 3.07 -22.00 -14.53
CA ASP A 9 1.77 -21.38 -14.32
C ASP A 9 2.03 -20.03 -13.68
N ASP A 10 1.77 -18.97 -14.44
CA ASP A 10 2.05 -17.59 -14.06
C ASP A 10 1.21 -17.22 -12.84
N PRO A 11 1.77 -17.15 -11.63
CA PRO A 11 1.00 -17.06 -10.38
C PRO A 11 0.23 -15.74 -10.25
N PHE A 12 0.51 -14.78 -11.14
CA PHE A 12 -0.13 -13.48 -11.18
C PHE A 12 -1.38 -13.43 -12.07
N TRP A 13 -1.75 -14.53 -12.71
CA TRP A 13 -3.02 -14.65 -13.44
C TRP A 13 -3.85 -15.81 -12.87
N PRO A 14 -4.97 -15.54 -12.18
CA PRO A 14 -5.88 -16.58 -11.73
C PRO A 14 -6.77 -16.98 -12.92
N PHE A 15 -6.17 -17.46 -14.00
CA PHE A 15 -6.89 -18.17 -15.03
C PHE A 15 -6.53 -19.63 -14.87
N LYS A 16 -7.18 -20.28 -13.90
CA LYS A 16 -7.32 -21.73 -13.99
C LYS A 16 -8.02 -21.96 -15.33
N GLN A 17 -7.38 -22.68 -16.26
CA GLN A 17 -8.11 -23.15 -17.44
C GLN A 17 -9.40 -23.82 -16.91
N PRO A 18 -10.57 -23.61 -17.55
CA PRO A 18 -11.66 -24.54 -17.31
C PRO A 18 -11.07 -25.91 -17.58
N ASP A 19 -11.09 -26.78 -16.57
CA ASP A 19 -10.74 -28.18 -16.74
C ASP A 19 -11.56 -28.63 -17.96
N THR A 20 -10.89 -28.92 -19.07
CA THR A 20 -11.49 -29.57 -20.23
C THR A 20 -11.66 -31.04 -19.87
N GLY A 21 -12.42 -31.27 -18.79
CA GLY A 21 -12.94 -32.55 -18.39
C GLY A 21 -14.42 -32.52 -18.68
N ASP A 22 -14.86 -33.42 -19.54
CA ASP A 22 -16.26 -33.73 -19.77
C ASP A 22 -17.01 -33.95 -18.44
N ASP A 23 -17.62 -32.90 -17.90
CA ASP A 23 -18.58 -32.99 -16.80
C ASP A 23 -19.92 -33.47 -17.39
N VAL A 24 -19.96 -34.77 -17.71
CA VAL A 24 -21.21 -35.50 -17.88
C VAL A 24 -21.91 -35.54 -16.51
N TYR A 25 -22.92 -34.69 -16.36
CA TYR A 25 -23.88 -34.74 -15.25
C TYR A 25 -24.51 -36.14 -15.15
N TYR A 26 -24.01 -37.00 -14.26
CA TYR A 26 -24.82 -38.10 -13.74
C TYR A 26 -25.57 -37.64 -12.49
N LYS A 27 -26.84 -37.31 -12.74
CA LYS A 27 -27.91 -37.21 -11.75
C LYS A 27 -27.98 -38.53 -10.96
N ARG A 28 -27.63 -38.47 -9.68
CA ARG A 28 -27.74 -39.60 -8.73
C ARG A 28 -29.18 -39.68 -8.23
N ASP A 29 -30.02 -40.42 -8.95
CA ASP A 29 -31.30 -40.90 -8.41
C ASP A 29 -31.07 -42.27 -7.75
N THR A 30 -31.23 -42.29 -6.44
CA THR A 30 -31.27 -43.49 -5.59
C THR A 30 -32.56 -44.28 -5.81
N VAL A 31 -32.48 -45.49 -6.36
CA VAL A 31 -33.43 -46.60 -6.10
C VAL A 31 -32.69 -47.94 -6.18
N ALA A 32 -33.06 -48.85 -5.28
CA ALA A 32 -32.44 -50.13 -4.98
C ALA A 32 -32.82 -51.30 -5.91
N ALA A 33 -32.00 -52.35 -5.80
CA ALA A 33 -32.27 -53.78 -6.01
C ALA A 33 -32.27 -54.34 -7.45
N GLY A 34 -31.45 -55.38 -7.67
CA GLY A 34 -31.58 -56.31 -8.80
C GLY A 34 -30.26 -56.92 -9.29
N THR A 35 -30.01 -58.15 -8.87
CA THR A 35 -29.00 -59.13 -9.33
C THR A 35 -28.82 -59.27 -10.85
N GLN A 36 -27.59 -59.52 -11.35
CA GLN A 36 -27.18 -60.71 -12.15
C GLN A 36 -25.69 -60.62 -12.59
N TRP A 37 -25.01 -61.79 -12.63
CA TRP A 37 -23.59 -62.00 -12.94
C TRP A 37 -23.34 -62.36 -14.43
N ASP A 38 -22.05 -62.33 -14.81
CA ASP A 38 -21.36 -62.77 -16.06
C ASP A 38 -21.23 -61.68 -17.14
N THR A 39 -20.09 -61.41 -17.81
CA THR A 39 -18.98 -62.27 -18.29
C THR A 39 -17.69 -61.47 -18.57
N VAL A 40 -16.58 -62.20 -18.69
CA VAL A 40 -15.17 -61.83 -18.95
C VAL A 40 -14.89 -61.19 -20.33
N ALA A 41 -14.02 -60.16 -20.38
CA ALA A 41 -13.06 -59.92 -21.49
C ALA A 41 -11.90 -58.99 -21.09
N THR A 42 -10.73 -59.27 -21.67
CA THR A 42 -9.33 -58.88 -21.38
C THR A 42 -8.93 -57.40 -21.57
N PRO A 43 -7.80 -56.95 -20.98
CA PRO A 43 -7.26 -55.60 -21.14
C PRO A 43 -6.42 -55.49 -22.42
N SER A 44 -6.86 -54.67 -23.38
CA SER A 44 -5.99 -54.25 -24.48
C SER A 44 -5.15 -53.05 -24.04
N THR A 45 -3.86 -53.32 -23.83
CA THR A 45 -2.76 -52.36 -23.91
C THR A 45 -2.82 -51.56 -25.20
N SER A 46 -3.20 -50.28 -25.11
CA SER A 46 -2.91 -49.28 -26.14
C SER A 46 -2.06 -48.18 -25.53
N ASN A 47 -0.75 -48.40 -25.66
CA ASN A 47 0.27 -47.41 -25.94
C ASN A 47 0.00 -45.98 -25.50
N ALA A 48 0.74 -45.60 -24.46
CA ALA A 48 1.18 -44.25 -24.19
C ALA A 48 1.74 -43.61 -25.47
N THR A 49 0.84 -42.95 -26.20
CA THR A 49 1.16 -41.94 -27.19
C THR A 49 0.62 -40.65 -26.57
N PHE A 50 1.27 -40.22 -25.49
CA PHE A 50 1.08 -38.87 -24.98
C PHE A 50 1.65 -37.96 -26.06
N LEU A 51 0.74 -37.42 -26.87
CA LEU A 51 1.05 -36.51 -27.95
C LEU A 51 2.00 -35.44 -27.45
N GLN A 52 3.21 -35.42 -28.01
CA GLN A 52 3.92 -34.18 -28.22
C GLN A 52 3.04 -33.39 -29.20
N GLN A 53 2.06 -32.68 -28.65
CA GLN A 53 1.21 -31.78 -29.41
C GLN A 53 2.16 -30.69 -29.88
N GLN A 54 2.61 -30.83 -31.13
CA GLN A 54 3.41 -29.84 -31.83
C GLN A 54 2.55 -28.58 -31.82
N ALA A 55 2.84 -27.67 -30.88
CA ALA A 55 2.03 -26.48 -30.63
C ALA A 55 2.05 -25.64 -31.91
N THR A 56 1.05 -25.84 -32.75
CA THR A 56 0.88 -25.08 -33.99
C THR A 56 0.52 -23.67 -33.60
N ILE A 57 1.44 -22.75 -33.89
CA ILE A 57 1.25 -21.31 -33.67
C ILE A 57 -0.07 -20.89 -34.33
N PRO A 58 -1.01 -20.28 -33.58
CA PRO A 58 -2.25 -19.78 -34.16
C PRO A 58 -1.96 -18.89 -35.37
N THR A 59 -2.75 -19.06 -36.44
CA THR A 59 -2.52 -18.35 -37.72
C THR A 59 -2.44 -16.84 -37.55
N ILE A 60 -3.21 -16.29 -36.60
CA ILE A 60 -3.20 -14.86 -36.29
C ILE A 60 -1.89 -14.34 -35.68
N PHE A 61 -1.09 -15.23 -35.08
CA PHE A 61 0.21 -14.89 -34.50
C PHE A 61 1.39 -15.27 -35.39
N GLN A 62 1.14 -15.77 -36.60
CA GLN A 62 2.20 -16.06 -37.55
C GLN A 62 2.93 -14.77 -37.94
N GLY A 63 4.23 -14.70 -37.63
CA GLY A 63 5.05 -13.52 -37.88
C GLY A 63 5.10 -12.51 -36.72
N CYS A 64 4.44 -12.77 -35.58
CA CYS A 64 4.63 -11.96 -34.38
C CYS A 64 6.00 -12.26 -33.75
N PRO A 65 6.93 -11.28 -33.63
CA PRO A 65 8.26 -11.52 -33.10
C PRO A 65 8.28 -11.83 -31.59
N ASN A 66 7.24 -11.42 -30.86
CA ASN A 66 7.17 -11.54 -29.41
C ASN A 66 6.29 -12.71 -28.92
N TYR A 67 5.73 -13.51 -29.83
CA TYR A 67 4.85 -14.61 -29.43
C TYR A 67 5.63 -15.69 -28.65
N ARG A 68 5.10 -16.10 -27.49
CA ARG A 68 5.69 -17.11 -26.62
C ARG A 68 4.87 -18.42 -26.73
N PRO A 69 5.36 -19.44 -27.45
CA PRO A 69 4.69 -20.75 -27.53
C PRO A 69 4.72 -21.47 -26.18
N SER A 70 3.88 -22.51 -26.05
CA SER A 70 3.72 -23.36 -24.85
C SER A 70 2.73 -22.82 -23.81
N GLY A 71 1.51 -22.50 -24.24
CA GLY A 71 0.35 -22.33 -23.37
C GLY A 71 0.16 -20.94 -22.75
N SER A 72 1.18 -20.07 -22.74
CA SER A 72 1.00 -18.71 -22.19
C SER A 72 0.18 -17.81 -23.10
N ASP A 73 0.44 -17.87 -24.41
CA ASP A 73 -0.16 -16.97 -25.41
C ASP A 73 -1.21 -17.68 -26.30
N ASP A 74 -1.20 -19.01 -26.35
CA ASP A 74 -2.08 -19.81 -27.21
C ASP A 74 -3.57 -19.56 -26.96
N LYS A 75 -3.93 -19.29 -25.71
CA LYS A 75 -5.28 -18.94 -25.28
C LYS A 75 -5.83 -17.66 -25.94
N TYR A 76 -4.96 -16.78 -26.42
CA TYR A 76 -5.36 -15.54 -27.11
C TYR A 76 -5.64 -15.76 -28.60
N GLY A 77 -5.23 -16.91 -29.17
CA GLY A 77 -5.41 -17.22 -30.58
C GLY A 77 -6.88 -17.46 -30.98
N TYR A 78 -7.75 -17.69 -29.98
CA TYR A 78 -9.18 -17.90 -30.16
C TYR A 78 -10.01 -16.62 -29.98
N CYS A 79 -9.36 -15.48 -29.72
CA CYS A 79 -10.05 -14.21 -29.51
C CYS A 79 -10.49 -13.59 -30.84
N ASN A 80 -11.59 -12.83 -30.82
CA ASN A 80 -12.16 -12.21 -32.01
C ASN A 80 -11.35 -10.99 -32.49
N VAL A 81 -10.15 -11.25 -33.01
CA VAL A 81 -9.31 -10.29 -33.72
C VAL A 81 -9.11 -10.84 -35.12
N THR A 82 -9.27 -10.02 -36.14
CA THR A 82 -9.15 -10.45 -37.55
C THR A 82 -7.89 -9.93 -38.21
N ASP A 83 -7.29 -8.87 -37.67
CA ASP A 83 -6.06 -8.27 -38.17
C ASP A 83 -4.83 -8.84 -37.43
N PRO A 84 -3.92 -9.56 -38.12
CA PRO A 84 -2.69 -10.09 -37.52
C PRO A 84 -1.76 -9.01 -36.97
N VAL A 85 -1.74 -7.81 -37.58
CA VAL A 85 -0.86 -6.72 -37.13
C VAL A 85 -1.34 -6.19 -35.78
N GLU A 86 -2.64 -5.95 -35.66
CA GLU A 86 -3.27 -5.54 -34.41
C GLU A 86 -3.15 -6.63 -33.34
N ALA A 87 -3.27 -7.91 -33.72
CA ALA A 87 -3.07 -9.01 -32.79
C ALA A 87 -1.64 -9.03 -32.22
N CYS A 88 -0.61 -8.90 -33.07
CA CYS A 88 0.77 -8.80 -32.59
C CYS A 88 0.98 -7.57 -31.68
N ARG A 89 0.32 -6.43 -31.99
CA ARG A 89 0.40 -5.21 -31.18
C ARG A 89 -0.18 -5.41 -29.78
N LEU A 90 -1.39 -5.95 -29.69
CA LEU A 90 -2.08 -6.24 -28.42
C LEU A 90 -1.30 -7.26 -27.58
N LEU A 91 -0.73 -8.28 -28.23
CA LEU A 91 0.09 -9.28 -27.54
C LEU A 91 1.37 -8.68 -26.96
N GLY A 92 2.06 -7.86 -27.74
CA GLY A 92 3.23 -7.10 -27.27
C GLY A 92 2.90 -6.19 -26.09
N LYS A 93 1.76 -5.50 -26.14
CA LYS A 93 1.27 -4.68 -25.01
C LYS A 93 1.00 -5.51 -23.78
N LEU A 94 0.39 -6.68 -23.93
CA LEU A 94 0.11 -7.56 -22.80
C LEU A 94 1.38 -8.09 -22.12
N HIS A 95 2.42 -8.42 -22.90
CA HIS A 95 3.73 -8.79 -22.36
C HIS A 95 4.40 -7.63 -21.64
N GLU A 96 4.33 -6.42 -22.21
CA GLU A 96 4.81 -5.19 -21.57
C GLU A 96 4.13 -4.98 -20.20
N VAL A 97 2.81 -5.16 -20.11
CA VAL A 97 2.07 -5.08 -18.82
C VAL A 97 2.54 -6.13 -17.83
N LYS A 98 2.73 -7.37 -18.27
CA LYS A 98 3.14 -8.46 -17.38
C LYS A 98 4.53 -8.22 -16.79
N GLU A 99 5.47 -7.77 -17.62
CA GLU A 99 6.81 -7.39 -17.17
C GLU A 99 6.73 -6.16 -16.25
N TYR A 100 6.01 -5.13 -16.65
CA TYR A 100 5.82 -3.91 -15.87
C TYR A 100 5.26 -4.19 -14.47
N ARG A 101 4.18 -4.98 -14.37
CA ARG A 101 3.58 -5.40 -13.09
C ARG A 101 4.58 -6.12 -12.20
N THR A 102 5.35 -7.03 -12.77
CA THR A 102 6.35 -7.81 -12.01
C THR A 102 7.41 -6.89 -11.40
N TYR A 103 7.93 -5.93 -12.18
CA TYR A 103 8.96 -5.02 -11.68
C TYR A 103 8.40 -3.92 -10.79
N PHE A 104 7.42 -3.15 -11.25
CA PHE A 104 6.97 -1.92 -10.61
C PHE A 104 5.89 -2.12 -9.54
N LEU A 105 5.14 -3.23 -9.60
CA LEU A 105 4.09 -3.51 -8.62
C LEU A 105 4.56 -4.53 -7.58
N ALA A 106 5.40 -5.50 -7.95
CA ALA A 106 5.94 -6.48 -7.00
C ALA A 106 7.37 -6.11 -6.53
N ILE A 107 8.38 -6.19 -7.40
CA ILE A 107 9.79 -6.14 -6.98
C ILE A 107 10.16 -4.79 -6.32
N VAL A 108 9.87 -3.68 -6.98
CA VAL A 108 10.27 -2.34 -6.47
C VAL A 108 9.56 -2.02 -5.16
N PRO A 109 8.22 -2.19 -5.01
CA PRO A 109 7.56 -1.98 -3.72
C PRO A 109 8.06 -2.90 -2.61
N VAL A 110 8.39 -4.17 -2.92
CA VAL A 110 9.03 -5.08 -1.94
C VAL A 110 10.35 -4.50 -1.44
N VAL A 111 11.26 -4.13 -2.34
CA VAL A 111 12.57 -3.58 -1.97
C VAL A 111 12.41 -2.28 -1.18
N LEU A 112 11.55 -1.37 -1.64
CA LEU A 112 11.28 -0.11 -0.94
C LEU A 112 10.63 -0.35 0.43
N SER A 113 9.76 -1.34 0.57
CA SER A 113 9.11 -1.68 1.85
C SER A 113 10.11 -2.19 2.88
N VAL A 114 11.16 -2.91 2.46
CA VAL A 114 12.25 -3.34 3.35
C VAL A 114 13.00 -2.12 3.90
N PHE A 115 13.36 -1.16 3.03
CA PHE A 115 14.00 0.08 3.47
C PHE A 115 13.07 0.90 4.38
N ALA A 116 11.79 1.03 4.02
CA ALA A 116 10.80 1.71 4.83
C ALA A 116 10.66 1.06 6.21
N PHE A 117 10.67 -0.27 6.29
CA PHE A 117 10.60 -1.02 7.53
C PHE A 117 11.80 -0.75 8.42
N VAL A 118 13.02 -0.80 7.85
CA VAL A 118 14.25 -0.49 8.59
C VAL A 118 14.23 0.94 9.12
N PHE A 119 13.87 1.94 8.30
CA PHE A 119 13.81 3.33 8.74
C PHE A 119 12.76 3.55 9.83
N ASN A 120 11.57 2.95 9.71
CA ASN A 120 10.54 3.03 10.73
C ASN A 120 10.93 2.32 12.03
N ALA A 121 11.61 1.17 11.96
CA ALA A 121 12.08 0.43 13.12
C ALA A 121 13.16 1.21 13.88
N LEU A 122 14.14 1.77 13.16
CA LEU A 122 15.16 2.64 13.74
C LEU A 122 14.54 3.89 14.36
N PHE A 123 13.60 4.52 13.67
CA PHE A 123 12.90 5.70 14.16
C PHE A 123 12.09 5.41 15.42
N LEU A 124 11.35 4.29 15.45
CA LEU A 124 10.61 3.85 16.63
C LEU A 124 11.55 3.58 17.81
N PHE A 125 12.69 2.93 17.56
CA PHE A 125 13.70 2.68 18.59
C PHE A 125 14.27 3.99 19.17
N LEU A 126 14.64 4.94 18.32
CA LEU A 126 15.13 6.26 18.75
C LEU A 126 14.08 7.00 19.58
N GLN A 127 12.83 7.01 19.12
CA GLN A 127 11.73 7.62 19.85
C GLN A 127 11.49 6.96 21.19
N TRP A 128 11.55 5.63 21.26
CA TRP A 128 11.36 4.89 22.50
C TRP A 128 12.43 5.28 23.53
N MET A 129 13.69 5.39 23.08
CA MET A 129 14.79 5.83 23.93
C MET A 129 14.60 7.26 24.44
N VAL A 130 14.22 8.20 23.57
CA VAL A 130 13.91 9.58 23.97
C VAL A 130 12.72 9.62 24.91
N TRP A 131 11.66 8.86 24.64
CA TRP A 131 10.44 8.83 25.44
C TRP A 131 10.71 8.36 26.87
N ARG A 132 11.51 7.30 27.05
CA ARG A 132 11.89 6.81 28.39
C ARG A 132 12.62 7.88 29.21
N ARG A 133 13.48 8.67 28.57
CA ARG A 133 14.28 9.74 29.20
C ARG A 133 13.53 11.09 29.30
N ALA A 134 12.43 11.26 28.58
CA ALA A 134 11.69 12.51 28.55
C ALA A 134 10.94 12.77 29.87
N GLY A 135 10.87 14.04 30.28
CA GLY A 135 10.00 14.49 31.37
C GLY A 135 8.50 14.46 31.00
N SER A 136 7.63 14.55 32.02
CA SER A 136 6.17 14.37 31.91
C SER A 136 5.48 15.20 30.82
N GLY A 137 5.97 16.42 30.53
CA GLY A 137 5.43 17.28 29.47
C GLY A 137 5.72 16.78 28.05
N HIS A 138 6.93 16.27 27.80
CA HIS A 138 7.33 15.81 26.46
C HIS A 138 6.86 14.38 26.18
N ARG A 139 6.68 13.55 27.22
CA ARG A 139 6.19 12.17 27.09
C ARG A 139 4.86 12.06 26.35
N LYS A 140 3.95 13.03 26.51
CA LYS A 140 2.62 13.04 25.84
C LYS A 140 2.76 13.11 24.32
N ARG A 141 3.62 14.00 23.83
CA ARG A 141 3.89 14.15 22.39
C ARG A 141 4.57 12.90 21.84
N TYR A 142 5.63 12.43 22.50
CA TYR A 142 6.36 11.25 22.05
C TYR A 142 5.50 9.99 22.08
N ALA A 143 4.54 9.85 23.00
CA ALA A 143 3.59 8.73 23.00
C ALA A 143 2.78 8.68 21.70
N LEU A 144 2.25 9.81 21.22
CA LEU A 144 1.50 9.87 19.97
C LEU A 144 2.36 9.54 18.74
N ILE A 145 3.60 10.01 18.72
CA ILE A 145 4.52 9.70 17.62
C ILE A 145 4.90 8.22 17.65
N LEU A 146 5.10 7.64 18.84
CA LEU A 146 5.37 6.20 19.02
C LEU A 146 4.22 5.34 18.49
N PHE A 147 2.97 5.70 18.79
CA PHE A 147 1.81 5.00 18.24
C PHE A 147 1.82 5.03 16.72
N ARG A 148 1.99 6.23 16.14
CA ARG A 148 2.02 6.41 14.69
C ARG A 148 3.11 5.57 14.02
N SER A 149 4.33 5.59 14.55
CA SER A 149 5.42 4.76 14.03
C SER A 149 5.18 3.27 14.20
N SER A 150 4.47 2.86 15.26
CA SER A 150 4.05 1.47 15.45
C SER A 150 2.98 1.07 14.43
N THR A 151 2.02 1.96 14.13
CA THR A 151 1.03 1.76 13.06
C THR A 151 1.73 1.54 11.73
N SER A 152 2.65 2.42 11.34
CA SER A 152 3.34 2.31 10.06
C SER A 152 4.17 1.03 9.94
N LEU A 153 4.81 0.57 11.03
CA LEU A 153 5.49 -0.74 11.03
C LEU A 153 4.51 -1.90 10.86
N LEU A 154 3.37 -1.88 11.55
CA LEU A 154 2.35 -2.91 11.42
C LEU A 154 1.78 -2.92 9.99
N THR A 155 1.51 -1.75 9.42
CA THR A 155 1.07 -1.59 8.03
C THR A 155 2.08 -2.18 7.06
N LEU A 156 3.37 -1.86 7.20
CA LEU A 156 4.43 -2.42 6.34
C LEU A 156 4.54 -3.94 6.47
N LEU A 157 4.40 -4.48 7.68
CA LEU A 157 4.39 -5.93 7.90
C LEU A 157 3.18 -6.58 7.22
N CYS A 158 1.99 -6.03 7.41
CA CYS A 158 0.76 -6.52 6.77
C CYS A 158 0.84 -6.42 5.24
N PHE A 159 1.39 -5.33 4.71
CA PHE A 159 1.62 -5.15 3.29
C PHE A 159 2.59 -6.21 2.74
N TYR A 160 3.67 -6.50 3.45
CA TYR A 160 4.62 -7.55 3.06
C TYR A 160 3.99 -8.94 3.04
N ILE A 161 3.19 -9.28 4.06
CA ILE A 161 2.43 -10.54 4.10
C ILE A 161 1.47 -10.63 2.91
N LEU A 162 0.78 -9.53 2.58
CA LEU A 162 -0.12 -9.44 1.43
C LEU A 162 0.60 -9.71 0.11
N LEU A 163 1.79 -9.14 -0.08
CA LEU A 163 2.59 -9.37 -1.30
C LEU A 163 3.01 -10.84 -1.45
N ILE A 164 3.34 -11.52 -0.34
CA ILE A 164 3.64 -12.96 -0.35
C ILE A 164 2.39 -13.76 -0.71
N VAL A 165 1.24 -13.44 -0.10
CA VAL A 165 -0.04 -14.12 -0.40
C VAL A 165 -0.42 -13.92 -1.86
N TRP A 166 -0.21 -12.73 -2.40
CA TRP A 166 -0.44 -12.42 -3.80
C TRP A 166 0.42 -13.31 -4.71
N GLN A 167 1.70 -13.51 -4.39
CA GLN A 167 2.56 -14.41 -5.15
C GLN A 167 2.07 -15.86 -5.15
N GLY A 168 1.34 -16.30 -4.12
CA GLY A 168 0.84 -17.68 -4.01
C GLY A 168 -0.58 -17.93 -4.52
N GLY A 169 -1.45 -16.91 -4.53
CA GLY A 169 -2.89 -17.06 -4.80
C GLY A 169 -3.48 -16.12 -5.84
N GLY A 170 -2.66 -15.26 -6.45
CA GLY A 170 -3.10 -14.26 -7.42
C GLY A 170 -3.92 -13.11 -6.83
N LEU A 171 -4.39 -12.22 -7.72
CA LEU A 171 -5.27 -11.10 -7.39
C LEU A 171 -6.73 -11.55 -7.32
N ASN A 172 -7.33 -11.50 -6.14
CA ASN A 172 -8.76 -11.73 -5.96
C ASN A 172 -9.42 -10.57 -5.21
N TYR A 173 -10.75 -10.59 -5.13
CA TYR A 173 -11.52 -9.55 -4.43
C TYR A 173 -11.03 -9.36 -2.98
N ALA A 174 -10.82 -10.45 -2.24
CA ALA A 174 -10.42 -10.40 -0.84
C ALA A 174 -9.04 -9.78 -0.65
N SER A 175 -8.05 -10.15 -1.48
CA SER A 175 -6.70 -9.61 -1.40
C SER A 175 -6.67 -8.11 -1.71
N VAL A 176 -7.43 -7.67 -2.72
CA VAL A 176 -7.58 -6.25 -3.07
C VAL A 176 -8.30 -5.47 -1.97
N ALA A 177 -9.38 -6.02 -1.41
CA ALA A 177 -10.09 -5.40 -0.30
C ALA A 177 -9.20 -5.21 0.93
N VAL A 178 -8.39 -6.22 1.28
CA VAL A 178 -7.45 -6.14 2.40
C VAL A 178 -6.32 -5.16 2.12
N PHE A 179 -5.80 -5.11 0.88
CA PHE A 179 -4.78 -4.14 0.47
C PHE A 179 -5.28 -2.70 0.61
N ILE A 180 -6.46 -2.40 0.06
CA ILE A 180 -7.08 -1.08 0.14
C ILE A 180 -7.43 -0.73 1.59
N PHE A 181 -7.94 -1.69 2.36
CA PHE A 181 -8.21 -1.52 3.79
C PHE A 181 -6.93 -1.10 4.55
N ILE A 182 -5.82 -1.80 4.34
CA ILE A 182 -4.53 -1.48 4.99
C ILE A 182 -4.03 -0.09 4.59
N GLY A 183 -4.07 0.22 3.29
CA GLY A 183 -3.64 1.53 2.77
C GLY A 183 -4.49 2.68 3.32
N SER A 184 -5.82 2.51 3.30
CA SER A 184 -6.78 3.49 3.81
C SER A 184 -6.65 3.68 5.33
N HIS A 185 -6.46 2.59 6.08
CA HIS A 185 -6.28 2.65 7.53
C HIS A 185 -5.05 3.43 7.90
N ASP A 186 -3.92 3.15 7.25
CA ASP A 186 -2.68 3.88 7.44
C ASP A 186 -2.84 5.36 7.10
N PHE A 187 -3.42 5.66 5.93
CA PHE A 187 -3.68 7.03 5.50
C PHE A 187 -4.48 7.83 6.54
N PHE A 188 -5.62 7.30 6.98
CA PHE A 188 -6.47 7.99 7.95
C PHE A 188 -5.83 8.08 9.33
N CYS A 189 -5.08 7.07 9.76
CA CYS A 189 -4.32 7.11 11.02
C CYS A 189 -3.25 8.21 10.97
N ILE A 190 -2.49 8.31 9.88
CA ILE A 190 -1.48 9.35 9.70
C ILE A 190 -2.13 10.74 9.69
N ALA A 191 -3.17 10.95 8.87
CA ALA A 191 -3.88 12.22 8.80
C ALA A 191 -4.45 12.65 10.17
N SER A 192 -5.10 11.73 10.88
CA SER A 192 -5.70 12.00 12.19
C SER A 192 -4.66 12.27 13.27
N THR A 193 -3.54 11.53 13.27
CA THR A 193 -2.46 11.77 14.23
C THR A 193 -1.78 13.12 13.99
N TYR A 194 -1.63 13.57 12.75
CA TYR A 194 -1.15 14.93 12.46
C TYR A 194 -2.08 16.01 12.98
N LEU A 195 -3.40 15.85 12.79
CA LEU A 195 -4.39 16.78 13.35
C LEU A 195 -4.27 16.85 14.88
N VAL A 196 -4.21 15.71 15.56
CA VAL A 196 -4.11 15.65 17.03
C VAL A 196 -2.77 16.22 17.53
N LEU A 197 -1.65 15.90 16.88
CA LEU A 197 -0.33 16.44 17.23
C LEU A 197 -0.31 17.97 17.10
N THR A 198 -0.94 18.50 16.05
CA THR A 198 -1.04 19.94 15.80
C THR A 198 -1.95 20.60 16.83
N GLY A 199 -3.10 19.99 17.15
CA GLY A 199 -4.01 20.44 18.20
C GLY A 199 -3.32 20.48 19.57
N ILE A 200 -2.55 19.44 19.92
CA ILE A 200 -1.78 19.39 21.17
C ILE A 200 -0.70 20.47 21.20
N LEU A 201 0.02 20.69 20.10
CA LEU A 201 1.02 21.75 20.03
C LEU A 201 0.36 23.12 20.17
N TYR A 202 -0.77 23.34 19.52
CA TYR A 202 -1.57 24.54 19.66
C TYR A 202 -1.99 24.76 21.11
N THR A 203 -2.56 23.74 21.79
CA THR A 203 -2.94 23.86 23.20
C THR A 203 -1.73 24.12 24.09
N ALA A 204 -0.57 23.52 23.81
CA ALA A 204 0.66 23.74 24.57
C ALA A 204 1.20 25.17 24.42
N VAL A 205 1.09 25.79 23.24
CA VAL A 205 1.52 27.17 22.98
C VAL A 205 0.49 28.18 23.48
N VAL A 206 -0.79 27.97 23.17
CA VAL A 206 -1.86 28.94 23.44
C VAL A 206 -2.33 28.89 24.89
N HIS A 207 -2.46 27.70 25.46
CA HIS A 207 -2.96 27.46 26.81
C HIS A 207 -2.00 26.55 27.63
N PRO A 208 -0.77 27.00 27.92
CA PRO A 208 0.26 26.18 28.57
C PRO A 208 -0.14 25.68 29.96
N ILE A 209 -0.93 26.47 30.71
CA ILE A 209 -1.43 26.10 32.05
C ILE A 209 -2.43 24.94 31.94
N PHE A 210 -3.39 25.04 31.02
CA PHE A 210 -4.37 23.98 30.76
C PHE A 210 -3.67 22.68 30.31
N TYR A 211 -2.69 22.79 29.41
CA TYR A 211 -1.90 21.68 28.92
C TYR A 211 -1.12 20.95 30.02
N LYS A 212 -0.57 21.69 31.00
CA LYS A 212 0.17 21.09 32.11
C LYS A 212 -0.76 20.45 33.15
N LEU A 213 -1.84 21.15 33.53
CA LEU A 213 -2.67 20.75 34.68
C LEU A 213 -3.78 19.74 34.33
N LYS A 214 -4.48 19.93 33.21
CA LYS A 214 -5.67 19.13 32.87
C LYS A 214 -5.36 17.99 31.90
N PHE A 215 -4.50 18.24 30.92
CA PHE A 215 -4.25 17.29 29.85
C PHE A 215 -3.29 16.17 30.30
N ARG A 216 -3.82 15.06 30.84
CA ARG A 216 -3.04 13.88 31.28
C ARG A 216 -2.77 12.89 30.13
N LEU A 217 -1.75 12.04 30.30
CA LEU A 217 -1.33 11.03 29.31
C LEU A 217 -2.44 9.99 28.99
N VAL A 218 -3.34 9.72 29.94
CA VAL A 218 -4.55 8.90 29.73
C VAL A 218 -5.43 9.45 28.61
N HIS A 219 -5.57 10.78 28.50
CA HIS A 219 -6.36 11.40 27.42
C HIS A 219 -5.69 11.17 26.05
N CYS A 220 -4.35 11.14 26.00
CA CYS A 220 -3.65 10.80 24.75
C CYS A 220 -3.98 9.38 24.30
N TYR A 221 -3.96 8.41 25.22
CA TYR A 221 -4.34 7.03 24.91
C TYR A 221 -5.80 6.91 24.49
N ALA A 222 -6.72 7.60 25.18
CA ALA A 222 -8.13 7.63 24.81
C ALA A 222 -8.34 8.21 23.39
N ILE A 223 -7.68 9.34 23.08
CA ILE A 223 -7.74 9.96 21.74
C ILE A 223 -7.21 9.00 20.67
N VAL A 224 -6.09 8.33 20.91
CA VAL A 224 -5.54 7.33 19.99
C VAL A 224 -6.52 6.17 19.78
N GLY A 225 -7.09 5.63 20.86
CA GLY A 225 -8.10 4.57 20.78
C GLY A 225 -9.31 4.97 19.94
N CYS A 226 -9.82 6.19 20.13
CA CYS A 226 -10.92 6.74 19.32
C CYS A 226 -10.53 6.90 17.83
N ILE A 227 -9.33 7.41 17.54
CA ILE A 227 -8.84 7.51 16.15
C ILE A 227 -8.80 6.11 15.52
N TYR A 228 -8.20 5.14 16.19
CA TYR A 228 -8.09 3.77 15.68
C TYR A 228 -9.46 3.18 15.38
N LEU A 229 -10.42 3.30 16.29
CA LEU A 229 -11.76 2.77 16.08
C LEU A 229 -12.44 3.39 14.85
N VAL A 230 -12.44 4.72 14.75
CA VAL A 230 -13.08 5.44 13.64
C VAL A 230 -12.40 5.12 12.31
N THR A 231 -11.07 5.14 12.28
CA THR A 231 -10.30 4.85 11.06
C THR A 231 -10.42 3.40 10.63
N MET A 232 -10.48 2.44 11.54
CA MET A 232 -10.77 1.04 11.22
C MET A 232 -12.13 0.89 10.55
N ILE A 233 -13.19 1.46 11.13
CA ILE A 233 -14.55 1.38 10.57
C ILE A 233 -14.58 1.99 9.16
N LEU A 234 -14.04 3.20 8.98
CA LEU A 234 -13.99 3.86 7.68
C LEU A 234 -13.19 3.05 6.65
N SER A 235 -12.06 2.48 7.04
CA SER A 235 -11.19 1.74 6.12
C SER A 235 -11.79 0.41 5.70
N VAL A 236 -12.54 -0.27 6.58
CA VAL A 236 -13.27 -1.50 6.20
C VAL A 236 -14.32 -1.16 5.14
N CYS A 237 -15.10 -0.10 5.35
CA CYS A 237 -16.08 0.34 4.36
C CYS A 237 -15.41 0.67 3.03
N ILE A 238 -14.37 1.51 3.03
CA ILE A 238 -13.67 1.89 1.80
C ILE A 238 -13.05 0.67 1.11
N GLY A 239 -12.38 -0.22 1.85
CA GLY A 239 -11.78 -1.43 1.29
C GLY A 239 -12.78 -2.34 0.59
N LEU A 240 -13.95 -2.57 1.20
CA LEU A 240 -15.00 -3.40 0.61
C LEU A 240 -15.64 -2.75 -0.61
N PHE A 241 -15.92 -1.44 -0.54
CA PHE A 241 -16.57 -0.71 -1.62
C PHE A 241 -15.63 -0.50 -2.81
N GLU A 242 -14.38 -0.08 -2.60
CA GLU A 242 -13.41 0.08 -3.69
C GLU A 242 -13.07 -1.26 -4.35
N ALA A 243 -12.88 -2.34 -3.59
CA ALA A 243 -12.64 -3.66 -4.17
C ALA A 243 -13.82 -4.13 -5.03
N THR A 244 -15.05 -3.74 -4.67
CA THR A 244 -16.25 -4.02 -5.47
C THR A 244 -16.23 -3.30 -6.82
N LEU A 245 -15.64 -2.10 -6.88
CA LEU A 245 -15.50 -1.36 -8.14
C LEU A 245 -14.56 -2.07 -9.13
N PHE A 246 -13.50 -2.70 -8.63
CA PHE A 246 -12.53 -3.42 -9.45
C PHE A 246 -12.92 -4.88 -9.74
N TYR A 247 -13.75 -5.50 -8.89
CA TYR A 247 -14.12 -6.93 -8.96
C TYR A 247 -15.64 -7.14 -8.78
N PRO A 248 -16.48 -6.61 -9.68
CA PRO A 248 -17.94 -6.64 -9.53
C PRO A 248 -18.56 -8.02 -9.70
N ASP A 249 -17.86 -9.00 -10.28
CA ASP A 249 -18.39 -10.36 -10.48
C ASP A 249 -18.07 -11.32 -9.32
N THR A 250 -17.01 -11.05 -8.56
CA THR A 250 -16.57 -11.90 -7.43
C THR A 250 -16.87 -11.28 -6.06
N THR A 251 -17.49 -10.11 -6.05
CA THR A 251 -17.89 -9.41 -4.83
C THR A 251 -19.14 -10.06 -4.21
N PRO A 252 -19.25 -10.07 -2.88
CA PRO A 252 -20.51 -10.43 -2.21
C PRO A 252 -21.61 -9.38 -2.42
N ILE A 253 -21.28 -8.16 -2.86
CA ILE A 253 -22.22 -7.05 -3.03
C ILE A 253 -22.34 -6.71 -4.51
N THR A 254 -23.38 -7.22 -5.18
CA THR A 254 -23.63 -6.92 -6.59
C THR A 254 -23.91 -5.44 -6.79
N CYS A 255 -22.96 -4.72 -7.40
CA CYS A 255 -23.06 -3.29 -7.61
C CYS A 255 -22.76 -2.92 -9.07
N PRO A 256 -23.81 -2.76 -9.92
CA PRO A 256 -23.61 -2.32 -11.30
C PRO A 256 -22.95 -0.95 -11.36
N VAL A 257 -22.02 -0.78 -12.30
CA VAL A 257 -21.24 0.44 -12.51
C VAL A 257 -22.14 1.67 -12.62
N ASP A 258 -23.19 1.59 -13.45
CA ASP A 258 -24.04 2.74 -13.78
C ASP A 258 -24.98 3.15 -12.64
N LYS A 259 -25.31 2.22 -11.74
CA LYS A 259 -26.31 2.46 -10.67
C LYS A 259 -25.68 2.82 -9.33
N CYS A 260 -24.61 2.13 -8.93
CA CYS A 260 -23.99 2.35 -7.63
C CYS A 260 -22.47 2.47 -7.69
N GLY A 261 -21.80 1.83 -8.67
CA GLY A 261 -20.34 1.89 -8.74
C GLY A 261 -19.80 3.31 -8.91
N PHE A 262 -20.33 4.04 -9.90
CA PHE A 262 -19.92 5.41 -10.18
C PHE A 262 -20.25 6.39 -9.04
N PRO A 263 -21.48 6.42 -8.47
CA PRO A 263 -21.77 7.22 -7.28
C PRO A 263 -20.85 6.92 -6.09
N VAL A 264 -20.54 5.64 -5.83
CA VAL A 264 -19.65 5.22 -4.74
C VAL A 264 -18.24 5.73 -4.98
N ALA A 265 -17.71 5.61 -6.20
CA ALA A 265 -16.40 6.15 -6.58
C ALA A 265 -16.32 7.67 -6.35
N ILE A 266 -17.36 8.42 -6.75
CA ILE A 266 -17.44 9.86 -6.49
C ILE A 266 -17.39 10.15 -4.99
N VAL A 267 -18.23 9.47 -4.19
CA VAL A 267 -18.31 9.69 -2.75
C VAL A 267 -16.96 9.45 -2.09
N ILE A 268 -16.25 8.39 -2.46
CA ILE A 268 -14.93 8.05 -1.91
C ILE A 268 -13.91 9.14 -2.24
N VAL A 269 -13.80 9.55 -3.50
CA VAL A 269 -12.85 10.57 -3.92
C VAL A 269 -13.17 11.93 -3.30
N VAL A 270 -14.45 12.30 -3.20
CA VAL A 270 -14.89 13.53 -2.53
C VAL A 270 -14.56 13.47 -1.03
N LEU A 271 -14.78 12.33 -0.38
CA LEU A 271 -14.43 12.14 1.04
C LEU A 271 -12.91 12.28 1.24
N LEU A 272 -12.09 11.66 0.39
CA LEU A 272 -10.63 11.77 0.44
C LEU A 272 -10.16 13.21 0.18
N ALA A 273 -10.75 13.89 -0.81
CA ALA A 273 -10.45 15.27 -1.14
C ALA A 273 -10.81 16.22 0.00
N LEU A 274 -12.03 16.13 0.54
CA LEU A 274 -12.50 16.94 1.67
C LEU A 274 -11.69 16.64 2.92
N GLY A 275 -11.37 15.37 3.19
CA GLY A 275 -10.52 14.97 4.31
C GLY A 275 -9.13 15.61 4.23
N THR A 276 -8.48 15.48 3.07
CA THR A 276 -7.16 16.06 2.81
C THR A 276 -7.18 17.58 2.91
N ALA A 277 -8.15 18.23 2.25
CA ALA A 277 -8.31 19.67 2.29
C ALA A 277 -8.58 20.19 3.70
N THR A 278 -9.41 19.49 4.48
CA THR A 278 -9.71 19.84 5.88
C THR A 278 -8.46 19.74 6.73
N VAL A 279 -7.67 18.67 6.59
CA VAL A 279 -6.41 18.51 7.33
C VAL A 279 -5.46 19.65 7.02
N VAL A 280 -5.23 19.93 5.74
CA VAL A 280 -4.34 21.00 5.27
C VAL A 280 -4.83 22.37 5.76
N LEU A 281 -6.13 22.68 5.62
CA LEU A 281 -6.71 23.95 6.03
C LEU A 281 -6.62 24.17 7.55
N LEU A 282 -7.02 23.17 8.35
CA LEU A 282 -6.89 23.23 9.81
C LEU A 282 -5.44 23.45 10.22
N TYR A 283 -4.51 22.80 9.53
CA TYR A 283 -3.08 22.98 9.77
C TYR A 283 -2.61 24.42 9.48
N ILE A 284 -3.00 24.98 8.33
CA ILE A 284 -2.66 26.36 7.95
C ILE A 284 -3.24 27.34 8.97
N ILE A 285 -4.50 27.16 9.38
CA ILE A 285 -5.15 28.02 10.39
C ILE A 285 -4.38 27.95 11.72
N LEU A 286 -4.02 26.75 12.19
CA LEU A 286 -3.28 26.56 13.43
C LEU A 286 -1.87 27.14 13.36
N LEU A 287 -1.15 26.96 12.25
CA LEU A 287 0.16 27.57 12.00
C LEU A 287 0.07 29.11 11.95
N PHE A 288 -0.94 29.65 11.26
CA PHE A 288 -1.14 31.09 11.16
C PHE A 288 -1.43 31.70 12.53
N ARG A 289 -2.34 31.11 13.31
CA ARG A 289 -2.62 31.54 14.69
C ARG A 289 -1.39 31.47 15.57
N MET A 290 -0.57 30.43 15.43
CA MET A 290 0.68 30.29 16.17
C MET A 290 1.71 31.36 15.78
N ARG A 291 1.85 31.67 14.48
CA ARG A 291 2.69 32.77 13.97
C ARG A 291 2.23 34.13 14.48
N ALA A 292 0.93 34.42 14.40
CA ALA A 292 0.36 35.68 14.86
C ALA A 292 0.62 35.90 16.36
N ARG A 293 0.41 34.86 17.18
CA ARG A 293 0.71 34.93 18.62
C ARG A 293 2.20 35.10 18.91
N ASN A 294 3.07 34.34 18.23
CA ASN A 294 4.51 34.49 18.41
C ASN A 294 5.00 35.90 18.03
N ARG A 295 4.41 36.52 17.00
CA ARG A 295 4.69 37.93 16.65
C ARG A 295 4.19 38.89 17.74
N ALA A 296 2.98 38.70 18.26
CA ALA A 296 2.47 39.52 19.36
C ALA A 296 3.38 39.45 20.60
N GLU A 297 3.82 38.25 20.99
CA GLU A 297 4.78 38.07 22.09
C GLU A 297 6.15 38.68 21.79
N LEU A 298 6.58 38.73 20.52
CA LEU A 298 7.82 39.40 20.10
C LEU A 298 7.75 40.91 20.35
N HIS A 299 6.65 41.55 19.94
CA HIS A 299 6.43 42.99 20.14
C HIS A 299 6.40 43.34 21.64
N THR A 300 5.72 42.56 22.47
CA THR A 300 5.71 42.79 23.93
C THR A 300 7.07 42.51 24.58
N ALA A 301 7.88 41.61 24.03
CA ALA A 301 9.19 41.26 24.56
C ALA A 301 10.30 42.24 24.19
N SER A 302 10.18 43.00 23.09
CA SER A 302 11.08 44.11 22.74
C SER A 302 11.15 45.16 23.86
N VAL A 303 10.07 45.30 24.64
CA VAL A 303 9.91 46.29 25.71
C VAL A 303 10.42 45.81 27.08
N LYS A 304 10.64 44.49 27.28
CA LYS A 304 11.11 43.93 28.56
C LYS A 304 12.28 42.97 28.34
N SER A 305 13.51 43.44 28.66
CA SER A 305 14.72 42.61 28.68
C SER A 305 14.55 41.46 29.68
N ASN A 306 14.65 40.20 29.22
CA ASN A 306 14.95 39.08 30.10
C ASN A 306 15.43 37.85 29.30
N GLU A 307 16.60 37.36 29.72
CA GLU A 307 17.37 36.24 29.14
C GLU A 307 16.59 34.91 29.17
N SER A 308 15.75 34.70 30.19
CA SER A 308 14.90 33.50 30.34
C SER A 308 13.81 33.37 29.27
N ARG A 309 13.36 34.49 28.67
CA ARG A 309 12.38 34.50 27.57
C ARG A 309 13.00 34.16 26.21
N SER A 310 14.31 34.35 26.04
CA SER A 310 15.02 34.04 24.79
C SER A 310 15.05 32.52 24.51
N SER A 311 15.23 31.71 25.56
CA SER A 311 15.21 30.24 25.49
C SER A 311 13.81 29.71 25.12
N GLN A 312 12.77 30.29 25.71
CA GLN A 312 11.38 29.94 25.38
C GLN A 312 11.01 30.31 23.93
N LYS A 313 11.45 31.49 23.44
CA LYS A 313 11.33 31.92 22.03
C LYS A 313 12.03 30.96 21.07
N ARG A 314 13.28 30.57 21.35
CA ARG A 314 14.03 29.65 20.49
C ARG A 314 13.34 28.28 20.42
N SER A 315 12.78 27.79 21.54
CA SER A 315 12.05 26.53 21.57
C SER A 315 10.74 26.56 20.75
N SER A 316 10.02 27.69 20.75
CA SER A 316 8.75 27.80 20.00
C SER A 316 8.98 27.90 18.49
N VAL A 317 10.03 28.62 18.06
CA VAL A 317 10.42 28.72 16.65
C VAL A 317 10.87 27.37 16.10
N VAL A 318 11.70 26.63 16.86
CA VAL A 318 12.13 25.28 16.46
C VAL A 318 10.95 24.32 16.39
N ALA A 319 10.03 24.38 17.37
CA ALA A 319 8.82 23.56 17.36
C ALA A 319 7.91 23.86 16.15
N MET A 320 7.79 25.13 15.77
CA MET A 320 7.05 25.56 14.59
C MET A 320 7.69 25.15 13.27
N ASN A 321 9.01 25.28 13.15
CA ASN A 321 9.71 24.88 11.93
C ASN A 321 9.58 23.37 11.70
N ARG A 322 9.72 22.58 12.78
CA ARG A 322 9.45 21.14 12.73
C ARG A 322 8.01 20.83 12.32
N LEU A 323 7.03 21.56 12.86
CA LEU A 323 5.63 21.38 12.49
C LEU A 323 5.42 21.70 10.99
N ALA A 324 5.97 22.80 10.50
CA ALA A 324 5.88 23.16 9.08
C ALA A 324 6.52 22.11 8.15
N ILE A 325 7.69 21.59 8.49
CA ILE A 325 8.34 20.53 7.70
C ILE A 325 7.47 19.27 7.65
N ASN A 326 6.94 18.85 8.80
CA ASN A 326 6.05 17.69 8.88
C ASN A 326 4.78 17.88 8.02
N MET A 327 4.24 19.09 7.97
CA MET A 327 3.12 19.43 7.08
C MET A 327 3.52 19.30 5.61
N SER A 328 4.65 19.87 5.22
CA SER A 328 5.14 19.79 3.85
C SER A 328 5.31 18.33 3.42
N THR A 329 5.85 17.48 4.27
CA THR A 329 5.97 16.04 3.99
C THR A 329 4.61 15.38 3.79
N PHE A 330 3.64 15.61 4.69
CA PHE A 330 2.28 15.06 4.54
C PHE A 330 1.61 15.53 3.24
N THR A 331 1.70 16.83 2.91
CA THR A 331 1.09 17.40 1.70
C THR A 331 1.75 16.86 0.44
N ILE A 332 3.09 16.81 0.40
CA ILE A 332 3.84 16.29 -0.76
C ILE A 332 3.56 14.80 -0.96
N ALA A 333 3.37 14.04 0.12
CA ALA A 333 2.99 12.63 0.06
C ALA A 333 1.55 12.41 -0.43
N THR A 334 0.60 13.21 0.06
CA THR A 334 -0.83 12.98 -0.14
C THR A 334 -1.37 13.59 -1.44
N LEU A 335 -0.86 14.76 -1.84
CA LEU A 335 -1.39 15.49 -2.99
C LEU A 335 -1.28 14.70 -4.32
N PRO A 336 -0.16 14.01 -4.62
CA PRO A 336 -0.08 13.16 -5.80
C PRO A 336 -1.06 11.98 -5.78
N LEU A 337 -1.28 11.36 -4.61
CA LEU A 337 -2.26 10.29 -4.46
C LEU A 337 -3.68 10.80 -4.75
N LEU A 338 -4.03 11.98 -4.24
CA LEU A 338 -5.31 12.60 -4.54
C LEU A 338 -5.47 12.93 -6.03
N ALA A 339 -4.40 13.39 -6.70
CA ALA A 339 -4.42 13.64 -8.13
C ALA A 339 -4.66 12.35 -8.94
N ILE A 340 -4.01 11.24 -8.56
CA ILE A 340 -4.23 9.92 -9.15
C ILE A 340 -5.68 9.47 -8.94
N SER A 341 -6.25 9.65 -7.74
CA SER A 341 -7.64 9.31 -7.45
C SER A 341 -8.63 10.13 -8.30
N ILE A 342 -8.38 11.44 -8.48
CA ILE A 342 -9.21 12.30 -9.35
C ILE A 342 -9.10 11.87 -10.81
N TYR A 343 -7.90 11.56 -11.29
CA TYR A 343 -7.68 11.06 -12.65
C TYR A 343 -8.40 9.72 -12.88
N THR A 344 -8.30 8.81 -11.92
CA THR A 344 -8.99 7.51 -11.95
C THR A 344 -10.51 7.70 -11.98
N LEU A 345 -11.05 8.66 -11.23
CA LEU A 345 -12.47 8.98 -11.25
C LEU A 345 -12.92 9.55 -12.61
N ALA A 346 -12.14 10.45 -13.19
CA ALA A 346 -12.44 11.05 -14.49
C ALA A 346 -12.50 10.00 -15.62
N ASN A 347 -11.66 8.97 -15.54
CA ASN A 347 -11.60 7.87 -16.50
C ASN A 347 -12.32 6.60 -16.03
N PHE A 348 -13.11 6.69 -14.94
CA PHE A 348 -13.68 5.52 -14.29
C PHE A 348 -14.59 4.73 -15.22
N SER A 349 -15.38 5.39 -16.07
CA SER A 349 -16.26 4.70 -17.02
C SER A 349 -15.49 3.75 -17.92
N ASN A 350 -14.34 4.19 -18.44
CA ASN A 350 -13.46 3.34 -19.26
C ASN A 350 -12.87 2.23 -18.39
N LEU A 351 -12.23 2.56 -17.26
CA LEU A 351 -11.58 1.57 -16.38
C LEU A 351 -12.55 0.49 -15.87
N SER A 352 -13.81 0.86 -15.62
CA SER A 352 -14.83 -0.06 -15.13
C SER A 352 -15.22 -1.14 -16.14
N THR A 353 -15.01 -0.90 -17.44
CA THR A 353 -15.24 -1.91 -18.49
C THR A 353 -14.36 -3.14 -18.29
N LEU A 354 -13.18 -3.00 -17.67
CA LEU A 354 -12.29 -4.12 -17.33
C LEU A 354 -12.95 -5.07 -16.33
N GLY A 355 -13.74 -4.53 -15.40
CA GLY A 355 -14.39 -5.28 -14.34
C GLY A 355 -15.70 -5.97 -14.74
N GLN A 356 -16.40 -5.52 -15.78
CA GLN A 356 -17.77 -5.99 -16.10
C GLN A 356 -17.83 -7.32 -16.88
N GLY A 357 -18.50 -8.35 -16.35
CA GLY A 357 -18.78 -9.60 -17.08
C GLY A 357 -17.65 -10.61 -17.07
N GLU A 358 -17.92 -11.84 -17.54
CA GLU A 358 -17.04 -13.00 -17.35
C GLU A 358 -15.56 -12.72 -17.68
N LYS A 359 -14.71 -12.94 -16.69
CA LYS A 359 -13.25 -12.80 -16.81
C LYS A 359 -12.72 -13.86 -17.78
N SER A 360 -12.59 -13.49 -19.05
CA SER A 360 -11.94 -14.31 -20.06
C SER A 360 -10.56 -13.78 -20.43
N PRO A 361 -9.60 -14.65 -20.80
CA PRO A 361 -8.31 -14.23 -21.33
C PRO A 361 -8.46 -13.28 -22.53
N CYS A 362 -9.47 -13.50 -23.37
CA CYS A 362 -9.75 -12.66 -24.54
C CYS A 362 -10.16 -11.24 -24.18
N LYS A 363 -10.93 -11.04 -23.11
CA LYS A 363 -11.30 -9.70 -22.67
C LYS A 363 -10.09 -8.91 -22.21
N THR A 364 -9.19 -9.52 -21.45
CA THR A 364 -7.93 -8.91 -21.03
C THR A 364 -7.06 -8.53 -22.23
N TYR A 365 -6.96 -9.44 -23.19
CA TYR A 365 -6.18 -9.23 -24.40
C TYR A 365 -6.73 -8.10 -25.28
N LEU A 366 -8.04 -8.05 -25.51
CA LEU A 366 -8.69 -7.01 -26.31
C LEU A 366 -8.65 -5.63 -25.65
N ASN A 367 -8.58 -5.57 -24.31
CA ASN A 367 -8.51 -4.33 -23.54
C ASN A 367 -7.12 -4.08 -22.95
N SER A 368 -6.06 -4.62 -23.57
CA SER A 368 -4.70 -4.57 -23.03
C SER A 368 -4.24 -3.13 -22.75
N ASP A 369 -4.58 -2.17 -23.62
CA ASP A 369 -4.20 -0.76 -23.47
C ASP A 369 -4.78 -0.15 -22.18
N LEU A 370 -6.02 -0.50 -21.84
CA LEU A 370 -6.70 0.00 -20.64
C LEU A 370 -6.18 -0.67 -19.36
N PHE A 371 -5.77 -1.94 -19.47
CA PHE A 371 -5.06 -2.64 -18.40
C PHE A 371 -3.70 -2.00 -18.10
N VAL A 372 -2.94 -1.57 -19.12
CA VAL A 372 -1.67 -0.83 -18.93
C VAL A 372 -1.91 0.41 -18.07
N GLU A 373 -2.93 1.19 -18.40
CA GLU A 373 -3.24 2.44 -17.69
C GLU A 373 -3.58 2.19 -16.22
N LEU A 374 -4.43 1.20 -15.94
CA LEU A 374 -4.79 0.84 -14.57
C LEU A 374 -3.58 0.40 -13.74
N GLU A 375 -2.76 -0.49 -14.30
CA GLU A 375 -1.56 -1.02 -13.64
C GLU A 375 -0.51 0.08 -13.39
N LEU A 376 -0.38 1.03 -14.32
CA LEU A 376 0.49 2.19 -14.17
C LEU A 376 0.01 3.13 -13.05
N LEU A 377 -1.30 3.41 -12.96
CA LEU A 377 -1.87 4.22 -11.88
C LEU A 377 -1.73 3.53 -10.52
N ALA A 378 -2.02 2.23 -10.46
CA ALA A 378 -1.93 1.44 -9.23
C ALA A 378 -0.48 1.34 -8.72
N SER A 379 0.47 1.05 -9.61
CA SER A 379 1.89 1.01 -9.26
C SER A 379 2.43 2.37 -8.85
N ALA A 380 2.06 3.46 -9.55
CA ALA A 380 2.43 4.82 -9.16
C ALA A 380 1.92 5.17 -7.76
N ALA A 381 0.65 4.86 -7.46
CA ALA A 381 0.06 5.08 -6.14
C ALA A 381 0.79 4.27 -5.06
N ALA A 382 1.06 2.98 -5.29
CA ALA A 382 1.79 2.13 -4.36
C ALA A 382 3.21 2.65 -4.10
N LEU A 383 3.94 3.06 -5.15
CA LEU A 383 5.28 3.63 -5.03
C LEU A 383 5.30 4.92 -4.23
N ILE A 384 4.40 5.85 -4.54
CA ILE A 384 4.28 7.12 -3.80
C ILE A 384 3.97 6.86 -2.33
N TRP A 385 3.07 5.92 -2.04
CA TRP A 385 2.72 5.55 -0.67
C TRP A 385 3.91 4.96 0.10
N VAL A 386 4.59 3.95 -0.45
CA VAL A 386 5.74 3.32 0.21
C VAL A 386 6.92 4.30 0.36
N LEU A 387 7.18 5.15 -0.63
CA LEU A 387 8.20 6.21 -0.51
C LEU A 387 7.85 7.19 0.59
N SER A 388 6.58 7.57 0.73
CA SER A 388 6.12 8.45 1.79
C SER A 388 6.36 7.83 3.17
N MET A 389 6.11 6.52 3.31
CA MET A 389 6.43 5.76 4.53
C MET A 389 7.92 5.68 4.85
N ALA A 390 8.79 5.65 3.82
CA ALA A 390 10.23 5.62 4.00
C ALA A 390 10.80 7.00 4.39
N ILE A 391 10.30 8.06 3.75
CA ILE A 391 10.80 9.43 3.92
C ILE A 391 10.34 10.04 5.25
N ASP A 392 9.11 9.78 5.67
CA ASP A 392 8.55 10.37 6.90
C ASP A 392 9.41 10.13 8.18
N PRO A 393 9.84 8.91 8.54
CA PRO A 393 10.68 8.70 9.72
C PRO A 393 12.03 9.43 9.61
N VAL A 394 12.58 9.52 8.40
CA VAL A 394 13.85 10.22 8.12
C VAL A 394 13.69 11.71 8.37
N VAL A 395 12.69 12.34 7.77
CA VAL A 395 12.40 13.77 7.92
C VAL A 395 12.10 14.11 9.38
N ASN A 396 11.29 13.31 10.08
CA ASN A 396 10.97 13.54 11.47
C ASN A 396 12.19 13.39 12.40
N THR A 397 13.11 12.47 12.08
CA THR A 397 14.36 12.30 12.83
C THR A 397 15.23 13.54 12.70
N PHE A 398 15.47 14.02 11.48
CA PHE A 398 16.29 15.21 11.23
C PHE A 398 15.66 16.50 11.77
N SER A 399 14.33 16.56 11.83
CA SER A 399 13.60 17.73 12.32
C SER A 399 13.53 17.82 13.85
N ASP A 400 13.86 16.76 14.59
CA ASP A 400 13.89 16.76 16.06
C ASP A 400 15.33 16.69 16.59
N PRO A 401 15.88 17.79 17.16
CA PRO A 401 17.26 17.80 17.64
C PRO A 401 17.53 16.76 18.72
N LYS A 402 16.53 16.37 19.52
CA LYS A 402 16.69 15.32 20.54
C LYS A 402 16.86 13.94 19.91
N LEU A 403 16.16 13.67 18.80
CA LEU A 403 16.33 12.42 18.06
C LEU A 403 17.67 12.39 17.34
N VAL A 404 18.10 13.52 16.75
CA VAL A 404 19.43 13.64 16.14
C VAL A 404 20.54 13.41 17.15
N GLU A 405 20.44 13.97 18.35
CA GLU A 405 21.43 13.81 19.40
C GLU A 405 21.53 12.35 19.89
N GLU A 406 20.39 11.68 20.12
CA GLU A 406 20.39 10.27 20.47
C GLU A 406 20.91 9.37 19.34
N ALA A 407 20.57 9.68 18.08
CA ALA A 407 21.11 8.97 16.93
C ALA A 407 22.63 9.09 16.84
N LYS A 408 23.18 10.30 17.03
CA LYS A 408 24.63 10.55 17.08
C LYS A 408 25.28 9.79 18.24
N ARG A 409 24.65 9.77 19.42
CA ARG A 409 25.15 9.02 20.58
C ARG A 409 25.25 7.52 20.28
N ILE A 410 24.20 6.94 19.72
CA ILE A 410 24.18 5.51 19.36
C ILE A 410 25.23 5.21 18.28
N LEU A 411 25.32 6.04 17.24
CA LEU A 411 26.32 5.88 16.18
C LEU A 411 27.75 5.97 16.72
N GLY A 412 28.01 6.86 17.68
CA GLY A 412 29.29 6.97 18.38
C GLY A 412 29.66 5.70 19.14
N ILE A 413 28.71 5.10 19.87
CA ILE A 413 28.91 3.83 20.59
C ILE A 413 29.21 2.68 19.61
N ILE A 414 28.47 2.61 18.49
CA ILE A 414 28.68 1.59 17.46
C ILE A 414 30.06 1.74 16.82
N LYS A 415 30.45 2.97 16.45
CA LYS A 415 31.77 3.27 15.89
C LYS A 415 32.89 2.85 16.85
N GLN A 416 32.77 3.19 18.14
CA GLN A 416 33.75 2.80 19.15
C GLN A 416 33.87 1.29 19.27
N LYS A 417 32.75 0.55 19.29
CA LYS A 417 32.77 -0.93 19.34
C LYS A 417 33.39 -1.56 18.09
N LEU A 418 33.16 -0.99 16.90
CA LEU A 418 33.77 -1.44 15.65
C LEU A 418 35.28 -1.23 15.65
N THR A 419 35.74 -0.04 16.07
CA THR A 419 37.18 0.26 16.17
C THR A 419 37.88 -0.65 17.18
N CYS A 420 37.28 -0.90 18.35
CA CYS A 420 37.85 -1.83 19.34
C CYS A 420 37.95 -3.27 18.81
N ARG A 421 36.95 -3.76 18.06
CA ARG A 421 37.00 -5.10 17.44
C ARG A 421 38.06 -5.22 16.36
N MET A 422 38.31 -4.15 15.60
CA MET A 422 39.37 -4.13 14.59
C MET A 422 40.78 -4.10 15.19
N CYS A 423 40.98 -3.40 16.31
CA CYS A 423 42.27 -3.43 17.02
C CYS A 423 42.57 -4.82 17.59
N SER A 424 41.58 -5.48 18.19
CA SER A 424 41.76 -6.82 18.78
C SER A 424 42.10 -7.89 17.74
N LYS A 425 41.58 -7.81 16.51
CA LYS A 425 41.91 -8.76 15.43
C LYS A 425 43.30 -8.56 14.83
N LYS A 426 43.93 -7.39 15.04
CA LYS A 426 45.25 -7.09 14.48
C LYS A 426 46.39 -7.66 15.32
N GLU A 427 46.13 -8.02 16.58
CA GLU A 427 47.08 -8.71 17.47
C GLU A 427 47.05 -10.25 17.34
N GLU A 428 46.03 -10.83 16.67
CA GLU A 428 45.89 -12.29 16.48
C GLU A 428 46.34 -12.79 15.10
N SER A 429 46.93 -11.92 14.26
CA SER A 429 47.53 -12.31 12.98
C SER A 429 49.05 -12.44 13.15
N PRO A 430 49.62 -13.66 13.17
CA PRO A 430 51.07 -13.87 13.24
C PRO A 430 51.81 -13.38 11.99
#